data_AF-A0A2L0AEZ9-F1
#
_entry.id   AF-A0A2L0AEZ9-F1
#
_cell.length_a   1.000
_cell.length_b   1.000
_cell.length_c   1.000
_cell.angle_alpha   90.00
_cell.angle_beta   90.00
_cell.angle_gamma   90.00
#
_symmetry.space_group_name_H-M   'P 1'
#
loop_
_entity.id
_entity.type
_entity.pdbx_description
1 polymer ?
#
loop_
_entity_poly.entity_id
_entity_poly.type
_entity_poly.pdbx_seq_one_letter_code
_entity_poly.pdbx_strand_id
1 'polypeptide(L)'
;MRIIIAAAVMLSAFVVAPANAGDIVGPGRFCGYSPIIDLRDDEKVTTLEGGIHGGSFRWEGAFGTLEVHGIAWASRPKGRIVKARSSNGPARFAQKRVDRLYQIAIWNGEHGAAYFKSPNPFTQPQLDAINRVELFEEGQTPSNCRWRTIFS
;
A
#
# COMPACT_ATOMS: atom_id res chain seq x y z
N MET A 1 -42.95 -25.45 40.62
CA MET A 1 -42.75 -25.53 39.15
C MET A 1 -41.62 -24.57 38.80
N ARG A 2 -40.42 -25.07 38.48
CA ARG A 2 -39.24 -24.24 38.13
C ARG A 2 -39.03 -24.36 36.63
N ILE A 3 -39.24 -23.27 35.89
CA ILE A 3 -38.98 -23.21 34.45
C ILE A 3 -37.55 -22.66 34.30
N ILE A 4 -36.64 -23.53 33.88
CA ILE A 4 -35.27 -23.14 33.52
C ILE A 4 -35.33 -22.68 32.06
N ILE A 5 -35.21 -21.36 31.84
CA ILE A 5 -35.10 -20.79 30.50
C ILE A 5 -33.61 -20.82 30.12
N ALA A 6 -33.24 -21.78 29.26
CA ALA A 6 -31.90 -21.84 28.68
C ALA A 6 -31.80 -20.78 27.57
N ALA A 7 -30.99 -19.74 27.79
CA ALA A 7 -30.66 -18.75 26.78
C ALA A 7 -29.63 -19.35 25.81
N ALA A 8 -30.05 -19.62 24.57
CA ALA A 8 -29.14 -20.02 23.50
C ALA A 8 -28.38 -18.79 23.00
N VAL A 9 -27.10 -18.69 23.35
CA VAL A 9 -26.16 -17.72 22.78
C VAL A 9 -25.78 -18.21 21.38
N MET A 10 -26.44 -17.70 20.34
CA MET A 10 -25.98 -17.88 18.97
C MET A 10 -24.71 -17.03 18.77
N LEU A 11 -23.56 -17.68 18.91
CA LEU A 11 -22.26 -17.13 18.52
C LEU A 11 -22.26 -17.02 16.99
N SER A 12 -22.65 -15.86 16.46
CA SER A 12 -22.55 -15.56 15.04
C SER A 12 -21.06 -15.46 14.68
N ALA A 13 -20.50 -16.56 14.18
CA ALA A 13 -19.17 -16.56 13.61
C ALA A 13 -19.20 -15.67 12.36
N PHE A 14 -18.74 -14.43 12.50
CA PHE A 14 -18.42 -13.58 11.35
C PHE A 14 -17.30 -14.25 10.58
N VAL A 15 -17.66 -15.01 9.54
CA VAL A 15 -16.73 -15.44 8.52
C VAL A 15 -16.33 -14.18 7.76
N VAL A 16 -15.23 -13.55 8.18
CA VAL A 16 -14.56 -12.53 7.38
C VAL A 16 -14.01 -13.26 6.17
N ALA A 17 -14.76 -13.24 5.06
CA ALA A 17 -14.24 -13.74 3.80
C ALA A 17 -12.96 -12.93 3.50
N PRO A 18 -11.81 -13.59 3.23
CA PRO A 18 -10.63 -12.86 2.79
C PRO A 18 -11.02 -12.09 1.55
N ALA A 19 -10.79 -10.77 1.56
CA ALA A 19 -11.00 -9.93 0.39
C ALA A 19 -10.15 -10.53 -0.75
N ASN A 20 -10.81 -11.10 -1.75
CA ASN A 20 -10.11 -11.75 -2.85
C ASN A 20 -9.24 -10.72 -3.56
N ALA A 21 -7.94 -11.02 -3.58
CA ALA A 21 -6.92 -10.23 -4.23
C ALA A 21 -7.30 -9.95 -5.68
N GLY A 22 -7.44 -8.67 -6.01
CA GLY A 22 -7.75 -8.22 -7.36
C GLY A 22 -6.46 -7.83 -8.06
N ASP A 23 -6.15 -8.51 -9.16
CA ASP A 23 -5.16 -8.02 -10.12
C ASP A 23 -5.71 -6.76 -10.79
N ILE A 24 -4.92 -5.69 -10.77
CA ILE A 24 -5.24 -4.45 -11.47
C ILE A 24 -4.16 -4.26 -12.53
N VAL A 25 -4.58 -4.34 -13.80
CA VAL A 25 -3.71 -4.14 -14.96
C VAL A 25 -3.93 -2.74 -15.49
N GLY A 26 -2.84 -2.07 -15.86
CA GLY A 26 -2.87 -0.77 -16.50
C GLY A 26 -3.40 -0.83 -17.94
N PRO A 27 -3.83 0.31 -18.50
CA PRO A 27 -3.82 1.63 -17.88
C PRO A 27 -4.96 1.79 -16.86
N GLY A 28 -4.67 2.38 -15.70
CA GLY A 28 -5.65 2.58 -14.64
C GLY A 28 -5.07 3.16 -13.36
N ARG A 29 -5.93 3.60 -12.43
CA ARG A 29 -5.49 4.14 -11.14
C ARG A 29 -5.70 3.11 -10.03
N PHE A 30 -4.63 2.75 -9.34
CA PHE A 30 -4.65 1.99 -8.09
C PHE A 30 -4.68 2.98 -6.91
N CYS A 31 -5.55 2.73 -5.93
CA CYS A 31 -5.71 3.57 -4.73
C CYS A 31 -5.81 2.73 -3.45
N GLY A 32 -4.97 1.72 -3.31
CA GLY A 32 -5.03 0.78 -2.18
C GLY A 32 -3.93 1.04 -1.17
N TYR A 33 -4.25 0.85 0.12
CA TYR A 33 -3.27 0.76 1.20
C TYR A 33 -2.37 1.99 1.43
N SER A 34 -2.82 3.21 1.10
CA SER A 34 -2.06 4.49 1.10
C SER A 34 -1.40 4.90 -0.23
N PRO A 35 -0.66 4.03 -0.96
CA PRO A 35 -0.18 4.37 -2.30
C PRO A 35 -1.28 4.63 -3.32
N ILE A 36 -1.12 5.71 -4.09
CA ILE A 36 -1.84 5.95 -5.33
C ILE A 36 -0.85 5.80 -6.48
N ILE A 37 -1.20 4.92 -7.43
CA ILE A 37 -0.37 4.62 -8.59
C ILE A 37 -1.23 4.72 -9.84
N ASP A 38 -0.88 5.67 -10.71
CA ASP A 38 -1.37 5.69 -12.08
C ASP A 38 -0.56 4.66 -12.89
N LEU A 39 -1.14 3.47 -13.05
CA LEU A 39 -0.55 2.37 -13.80
C LEU A 39 -0.51 2.72 -15.28
N ARG A 40 0.67 2.57 -15.87
CA ARG A 40 0.89 2.69 -17.31
C ARG A 40 0.50 1.39 -18.03
N ASP A 41 0.51 1.43 -19.35
CA ASP A 41 0.46 0.22 -20.17
C ASP A 41 1.57 -0.75 -19.71
N ASP A 42 1.24 -2.03 -19.66
CA ASP A 42 2.09 -3.13 -19.17
C ASP A 42 2.43 -3.10 -17.66
N GLU A 43 1.86 -2.20 -16.87
CA GLU A 43 1.99 -2.23 -15.40
C GLU A 43 0.86 -3.03 -14.75
N LYS A 44 1.19 -3.77 -13.68
CA LYS A 44 0.24 -4.60 -12.95
C LYS A 44 0.46 -4.50 -11.45
N VAL A 45 -0.62 -4.37 -10.69
CA VAL A 45 -0.65 -4.54 -9.24
C VAL A 45 -1.34 -5.86 -8.91
N THR A 46 -0.66 -6.72 -8.15
CA THR A 46 -1.22 -7.92 -7.51
C THR A 46 -1.29 -7.67 -6.01
N THR A 47 -2.48 -7.53 -5.44
CA THR A 47 -2.63 -7.38 -3.97
C THR A 47 -2.22 -8.67 -3.26
N LEU A 48 -1.51 -8.58 -2.15
CA LEU A 48 -1.00 -9.73 -1.40
C LEU A 48 -1.71 -9.89 -0.05
N GLU A 49 -1.65 -8.87 0.79
CA GLU A 49 -2.26 -8.86 2.13
C GLU A 49 -2.80 -7.47 2.44
N GLY A 50 -3.84 -7.37 3.27
CA GLY A 50 -4.43 -6.09 3.66
C GLY A 50 -5.07 -6.13 5.04
N GLY A 51 -5.15 -4.96 5.67
CA GLY A 51 -5.89 -4.70 6.90
C GLY A 51 -6.24 -3.20 7.02
N ILE A 52 -6.86 -2.84 8.15
CA ILE A 52 -7.56 -1.56 8.34
C ILE A 52 -6.68 -0.33 8.03
N HIS A 53 -5.40 -0.37 8.37
CA HIS A 53 -4.50 0.78 8.23
C HIS A 53 -3.47 0.64 7.08
N GLY A 54 -3.50 -0.46 6.32
CA GLY A 54 -2.46 -0.70 5.32
C GLY A 54 -2.44 -2.12 4.75
N GLY A 55 -1.48 -2.39 3.89
CA GLY A 55 -1.41 -3.66 3.17
C GLY A 55 -0.21 -3.76 2.25
N SER A 56 -0.03 -4.93 1.67
CA SER A 56 1.05 -5.24 0.75
C SER A 56 0.52 -5.66 -0.61
N PHE A 57 1.28 -5.29 -1.64
CA PHE A 57 1.02 -5.66 -3.02
C PHE A 57 2.33 -5.78 -3.79
N ARG A 58 2.31 -6.56 -4.86
CA ARG A 58 3.39 -6.64 -5.83
C ARG A 58 3.06 -5.74 -7.00
N TRP A 59 4.01 -4.89 -7.40
CA TRP A 59 3.90 -4.01 -8.56
C TRP A 59 4.91 -4.41 -9.62
N GLU A 60 4.42 -4.68 -10.82
CA GLU A 60 5.18 -5.19 -11.96
C GLU A 60 5.05 -4.24 -13.14
N GLY A 61 6.09 -4.15 -13.96
CA GLY A 61 6.11 -3.42 -15.22
C GLY A 61 7.46 -3.52 -15.91
N ALA A 62 7.72 -2.69 -16.92
CA ALA A 62 9.00 -2.66 -17.63
C ALA A 62 10.21 -2.33 -16.72
N PHE A 63 9.97 -1.72 -15.55
CA PHE A 63 10.99 -1.47 -14.52
C PHE A 63 11.35 -2.72 -13.69
N GLY A 64 10.69 -3.86 -13.93
CA GLY A 64 10.81 -5.08 -13.15
C GLY A 64 9.72 -5.19 -12.08
N THR A 65 10.07 -5.77 -10.94
CA THR A 65 9.13 -6.04 -9.84
C THR A 65 9.52 -5.27 -8.58
N LEU A 66 8.52 -4.76 -7.87
CA LEU A 66 8.64 -4.16 -6.55
C LEU A 66 7.62 -4.81 -5.62
N GLU A 67 8.06 -5.21 -4.43
CA GLU A 67 7.16 -5.49 -3.32
C GLU A 67 6.88 -4.19 -2.58
N VAL A 68 5.62 -3.84 -2.42
CA VAL A 68 5.20 -2.57 -1.82
C VAL A 68 4.37 -2.85 -0.59
N HIS A 69 4.71 -2.18 0.50
CA HIS A 69 3.90 -2.16 1.71
C HIS A 69 3.49 -0.72 2.02
N GLY A 70 2.21 -0.44 1.91
CA GLY A 70 1.63 0.87 2.20
C GLY A 70 0.96 0.90 3.58
N ILE A 71 1.09 2.02 4.26
CA ILE A 71 0.54 2.26 5.60
C ILE A 71 -0.06 3.67 5.62
N ALA A 72 -1.38 3.76 5.81
CA ALA A 72 -2.12 5.03 5.84
C ALA A 72 -1.95 5.78 7.17
N TRP A 73 -1.58 5.08 8.23
CA TRP A 73 -1.30 5.65 9.56
C TRP A 73 0.05 5.20 10.12
N ALA A 74 1.13 5.84 9.66
CA ALA A 74 2.51 5.53 10.04
C ALA A 74 3.23 6.72 10.68
N SER A 75 4.18 6.41 11.56
CA SER A 75 5.21 7.37 11.96
C SER A 75 6.17 7.65 10.80
N ARG A 76 6.79 8.83 10.81
CA ARG A 76 7.82 9.21 9.83
C ARG A 76 8.89 8.11 9.68
N PRO A 77 9.20 7.64 8.46
CA PRO A 77 10.27 6.68 8.23
C PRO A 77 11.64 7.17 8.74
N LYS A 78 12.44 6.25 9.26
CA LYS A 78 13.82 6.53 9.67
C LYS A 78 14.75 6.56 8.45
N GLY A 79 15.69 7.51 8.43
CA GLY A 79 16.77 7.57 7.45
C GLY A 79 17.00 8.98 6.90
N ARG A 80 17.94 9.08 5.95
CA ARG A 80 18.23 10.32 5.23
C ARG A 80 17.20 10.55 4.12
N ILE A 81 16.65 11.76 4.05
CA ILE A 81 15.82 12.18 2.92
C ILE A 81 16.73 12.52 1.73
N VAL A 82 16.42 11.99 0.56
CA VAL A 82 17.16 12.25 -0.71
C VAL A 82 16.33 13.04 -1.72
N LYS A 83 15.01 13.09 -1.54
CA LYS A 83 14.10 13.98 -2.24
C LYS A 83 13.13 14.54 -1.21
N ALA A 84 13.13 15.84 -1.01
CA ALA A 84 12.20 16.49 -0.10
C ALA A 84 10.75 16.33 -0.58
N ARG A 85 9.80 16.39 0.37
CA ARG A 85 8.38 16.50 0.06
C ARG A 85 8.16 17.77 -0.76
N SER A 86 7.25 17.71 -1.72
CA SER A 86 6.71 18.89 -2.41
C SER A 86 5.19 18.85 -2.39
N SER A 87 4.55 19.88 -2.94
CA SER A 87 3.09 19.90 -3.14
C SER A 87 2.58 18.74 -4.01
N ASN A 88 3.46 18.18 -4.86
CA ASN A 88 3.11 17.21 -5.89
C ASN A 88 3.71 15.83 -5.61
N GLY A 89 4.23 15.58 -4.41
CA GLY A 89 4.77 14.26 -4.11
C GLY A 89 5.39 14.09 -2.72
N PRO A 90 5.44 12.84 -2.25
CA PRO A 90 5.98 12.51 -0.94
C PRO A 90 7.50 12.70 -0.89
N ALA A 91 8.03 12.85 0.33
CA ALA A 91 9.48 12.76 0.55
C ALA A 91 9.96 11.34 0.23
N ARG A 92 11.13 11.19 -0.39
CA ARG A 92 11.80 9.90 -0.61
C ARG A 92 13.05 9.79 0.24
N PHE A 93 13.20 8.64 0.89
CA PHE A 93 14.37 8.31 1.71
C PHE A 93 15.44 7.60 0.89
N ALA A 94 16.69 7.71 1.32
CA ALA A 94 17.80 6.94 0.78
C ALA A 94 17.51 5.44 0.89
N GLN A 95 17.95 4.67 -0.10
CA GLN A 95 17.90 3.22 0.00
C GLN A 95 18.72 2.73 1.19
N LYS A 96 18.24 1.67 1.84
CA LYS A 96 18.93 0.96 2.92
C LYS A 96 18.73 -0.54 2.78
N ARG A 97 19.52 -1.34 3.49
CA ARG A 97 19.33 -2.79 3.57
C ARG A 97 18.50 -3.15 4.80
N VAL A 98 17.46 -3.97 4.63
CA VAL A 98 16.59 -4.48 5.70
C VAL A 98 16.30 -5.95 5.36
N ASP A 99 16.53 -6.86 6.31
CA ASP A 99 16.27 -8.30 6.13
C ASP A 99 16.82 -8.86 4.80
N ARG A 100 18.06 -8.49 4.49
CA ARG A 100 18.81 -8.83 3.25
C ARG A 100 18.30 -8.18 1.96
N LEU A 101 17.13 -7.54 1.96
CA LEU A 101 16.57 -6.80 0.83
C LEU A 101 16.98 -5.33 0.83
N TYR A 102 16.90 -4.69 -0.33
CA TYR A 102 17.00 -3.24 -0.47
C TYR A 102 15.62 -2.63 -0.25
N GLN A 103 15.56 -1.56 0.54
CA GLN A 103 14.32 -0.87 0.85
C GLN A 103 14.44 0.64 0.63
N ILE A 104 13.43 1.22 0.00
CA ILE A 104 13.20 2.67 -0.06
C ILE A 104 11.87 2.96 0.63
N ALA A 105 11.81 4.07 1.36
CA ALA A 105 10.57 4.58 1.92
C ALA A 105 10.17 5.89 1.24
N ILE A 106 8.87 6.12 1.13
CA ILE A 106 8.27 7.42 0.85
C ILE A 106 7.32 7.82 1.97
N TRP A 107 7.14 9.12 2.17
CA TRP A 107 6.32 9.67 3.25
C TRP A 107 5.63 10.97 2.84
N ASN A 108 4.33 11.06 3.10
CA ASN A 108 3.52 12.22 2.71
C ASN A 108 3.77 13.46 3.57
N GLY A 109 4.59 13.36 4.62
CA GLY A 109 4.87 14.45 5.56
C GLY A 109 3.99 14.44 6.81
N GLU A 110 2.99 13.56 6.85
CA GLU A 110 2.02 13.38 7.92
C GLU A 110 2.01 11.90 8.35
N HIS A 111 0.99 11.11 8.03
CA HIS A 111 0.89 9.69 8.43
C HIS A 111 1.02 8.69 7.27
N GLY A 112 0.81 9.09 6.03
CA GLY A 112 0.90 8.19 4.87
C GLY A 112 2.35 7.81 4.56
N ALA A 113 2.66 6.51 4.55
CA ALA A 113 3.98 6.00 4.18
C ALA A 113 3.88 4.76 3.28
N ALA A 114 4.88 4.56 2.43
CA ALA A 114 5.04 3.31 1.71
C ALA A 114 6.50 2.87 1.64
N TYR A 115 6.69 1.55 1.64
CA TYR A 115 7.97 0.88 1.63
C TYR A 115 8.06 0.00 0.40
N PHE A 116 9.06 0.26 -0.43
CA PHE A 116 9.37 -0.53 -1.62
C PHE A 116 10.54 -1.44 -1.29
N LYS A 117 10.44 -2.71 -1.66
CA LYS A 117 11.50 -3.71 -1.48
C LYS A 117 11.91 -4.31 -2.82
N SER A 118 13.21 -4.57 -2.95
CA SER A 118 13.83 -5.23 -4.09
C SER A 118 14.96 -6.15 -3.60
N PRO A 119 15.18 -7.33 -4.21
CA PRO A 119 16.32 -8.19 -3.88
C PRO A 119 17.67 -7.56 -4.28
N ASN A 120 17.66 -6.64 -5.25
CA ASN A 120 18.83 -5.95 -5.78
C ASN A 120 18.78 -4.45 -5.49
N PRO A 121 19.91 -3.72 -5.56
CA PRO A 121 19.91 -2.26 -5.51
C PRO A 121 18.89 -1.66 -6.49
N PHE A 122 18.24 -0.58 -6.09
CA PHE A 122 17.21 0.05 -6.93
C PHE A 122 17.81 0.59 -8.22
N THR A 123 17.22 0.19 -9.35
CA THR A 123 17.59 0.69 -10.68
C THR A 123 16.94 2.05 -10.93
N GLN A 124 17.46 2.82 -11.89
CA GLN A 124 16.85 4.10 -12.25
C GLN A 124 15.38 3.95 -12.71
N PRO A 125 14.99 2.96 -13.54
CA PRO A 125 13.59 2.72 -13.86
C PRO A 125 12.69 2.48 -12.63
N GLN A 126 13.18 1.75 -11.63
CA GLN A 126 12.43 1.55 -10.38
C GLN A 126 12.30 2.85 -9.58
N LEU A 127 13.37 3.66 -9.53
CA LEU A 127 13.33 4.98 -8.88
C LEU A 127 12.34 5.91 -9.58
N ASP A 128 12.29 5.88 -10.91
CA ASP A 128 11.36 6.66 -11.73
C ASP A 128 9.92 6.19 -11.51
N ALA A 129 9.69 4.88 -11.39
CA ALA A 129 8.40 4.33 -11.00
C ALA A 129 7.96 4.83 -9.61
N ILE A 130 8.83 4.70 -8.60
CA ILE A 130 8.57 5.20 -7.23
C ILE A 130 8.28 6.70 -7.21
N ASN A 131 8.95 7.48 -8.04
CA ASN A 131 8.76 8.94 -8.10
C ASN A 131 7.38 9.38 -8.60
N ARG A 132 6.59 8.48 -9.20
CA ARG A 132 5.21 8.72 -9.63
C ARG A 132 4.17 8.41 -8.55
N VAL A 133 4.60 7.82 -7.44
CA VAL A 133 3.67 7.38 -6.39
C VAL A 133 3.25 8.56 -5.53
N GLU A 134 1.95 8.74 -5.41
CA GLU A 134 1.33 9.63 -4.43
C GLU A 134 0.92 8.83 -3.19
N LEU A 135 0.68 9.53 -2.09
CA LEU A 135 0.25 8.92 -0.83
C LEU A 135 -0.93 9.70 -0.27
N PHE A 136 -1.95 8.96 0.16
CA PHE A 136 -3.00 9.46 1.03
C PHE A 136 -2.86 8.87 2.43
N GLU A 137 -3.48 9.50 3.40
CA GLU A 137 -3.62 8.98 4.77
C GLU A 137 -5.10 8.69 5.09
N GLU A 138 -5.32 7.96 6.18
CA GLU A 138 -6.66 7.59 6.61
C GLU A 138 -7.56 8.83 6.82
N GLY A 139 -8.82 8.74 6.39
CA GLY A 139 -9.77 9.86 6.42
C GLY A 139 -9.71 10.77 5.19
N GLN A 140 -8.69 10.66 4.34
CA GLN A 140 -8.66 11.35 3.05
C GLN A 140 -9.46 10.60 1.98
N THR A 141 -10.11 11.35 1.08
CA THR A 141 -10.79 10.79 -0.09
C THR A 141 -10.00 11.16 -1.35
N PRO A 142 -9.10 10.29 -1.83
CA PRO A 142 -8.34 10.58 -3.02
C PRO A 142 -9.24 10.65 -4.27
N SER A 143 -9.04 11.68 -5.07
CA SER A 143 -9.84 11.90 -6.28
C SER A 143 -9.62 10.81 -7.32
N ASN A 144 -10.63 10.53 -8.15
CA ASN A 144 -10.55 9.57 -9.27
C ASN A 144 -10.21 8.13 -8.88
N CYS A 145 -10.38 7.77 -7.61
CA CYS A 145 -10.25 6.40 -7.14
C CYS A 145 -11.58 5.65 -7.29
N ARG A 146 -11.52 4.44 -7.84
CA ARG A 146 -12.69 3.55 -7.87
C ARG A 146 -12.78 2.87 -6.50
N TRP A 147 -13.98 2.78 -5.92
CA TRP A 147 -14.17 2.08 -4.63
C TRP A 147 -13.58 0.66 -4.63
N ARG A 148 -13.61 -0.04 -5.77
CA ARG A 148 -13.02 -1.39 -5.93
C ARG A 148 -11.50 -1.46 -5.73
N THR A 149 -10.80 -0.32 -5.80
CA THR A 149 -9.36 -0.25 -5.59
C THR A 149 -8.98 0.28 -4.20
N ILE A 150 -9.97 0.69 -3.40
CA ILE A 150 -9.79 1.11 -2.01
C ILE A 150 -10.11 -0.11 -1.15
N PHE A 151 -9.09 -0.84 -0.73
CA PHE A 151 -9.23 -2.00 0.14
C PHE A 151 -9.28 -1.53 1.60
N SER A 152 -10.31 -1.99 2.33
CA SER A 152 -10.59 -1.71 3.74
C SER A 152 -10.06 -2.80 4.67
#